data_AF-A0A0B1SR89-F1
#
_entry.id   AF-A0A0B1SR89-F1
#
_cell.length_a   1.000
_cell.length_b   1.000
_cell.length_c   1.000
_cell.angle_alpha   90.00
_cell.angle_beta   90.00
_cell.angle_gamma   90.00
#
_symmetry.space_group_name_H-M   'P 1'
#
loop_
_entity.id
_entity.type
_entity.pdbx_description
1 polymer ?
#
loop_
_entity_poly.entity_id
_entity_poly.type
_entity_poly.pdbx_seq_one_letter_code
_entity_poly.pdbx_strand_id
1 'polypeptide(L)' 'MVCRSPSKNVLAIGRDNGSLRLYNCPTRSTKAGFHALTGHAHAISGLAYVGSDLITAAVLESSLFQWCS' A
#
# COMPACT_ATOMS: atom_id res chain seq x y z
N MET A 1 3.00 2.92 -7.15
CA MET A 1 3.09 1.45 -7.38
C MET A 1 1.83 0.76 -6.86
N VAL A 2 1.55 -0.49 -7.26
CA VAL A 2 0.30 -1.20 -6.91
C VAL A 2 0.54 -2.68 -6.62
N CYS A 3 -0.19 -3.24 -5.64
CA CYS A 3 -0.19 -4.67 -5.33
C CYS A 3 -1.57 -5.12 -4.84
N ARG A 4 -1.98 -6.35 -5.16
CA ARG A 4 -3.27 -6.93 -4.72
C ARG A 4 -3.03 -7.97 -3.64
N SER A 5 -3.86 -7.98 -2.61
CA SER A 5 -3.76 -8.99 -1.54
C SER A 5 -3.95 -10.41 -2.08
N PRO A 6 -3.38 -11.45 -1.44
CA PRO A 6 -3.60 -12.84 -1.86
C PRO A 6 -5.06 -13.27 -1.81
N SER A 7 -5.82 -12.73 -0.84
CA SER A 7 -7.27 -12.90 -0.74
C SER A 7 -8.07 -12.20 -1.86
N LYS A 8 -7.39 -11.38 -2.69
CA LYS A 8 -7.95 -10.65 -3.83
C LYS A 8 -8.99 -9.58 -3.47
N ASN A 9 -9.18 -9.29 -2.18
CA ASN A 9 -10.19 -8.35 -1.69
C ASN A 9 -9.65 -6.94 -1.40
N VAL A 10 -8.32 -6.77 -1.34
CA VAL A 10 -7.69 -5.48 -1.08
C VAL A 10 -6.70 -5.13 -2.18
N LEU A 11 -6.70 -3.87 -2.61
CA LEU A 11 -5.71 -3.30 -3.52
C LEU A 11 -4.94 -2.21 -2.79
N ALA A 12 -3.62 -2.36 -2.71
CA ALA A 12 -2.71 -1.40 -2.09
C ALA A 12 -2.02 -0.53 -3.15
N ILE A 13 -1.99 0.78 -2.94
CA ILE A 13 -1.37 1.75 -3.83
C ILE A 13 -0.44 2.67 -3.05
N GLY A 14 0.85 2.62 -3.37
CA GLY A 14 1.86 3.51 -2.80
C GLY A 14 1.96 4.82 -3.58
N ARG A 15 2.06 5.91 -2.84
CA ARG A 15 2.08 7.28 -3.36
C ARG A 15 3.48 7.89 -3.32
N ASP A 16 3.62 8.97 -4.08
CA ASP A 16 4.77 9.87 -4.14
C ASP A 16 5.03 10.61 -2.83
N ASN A 17 3.98 10.89 -2.06
CA ASN A 17 4.08 11.55 -0.76
C ASN A 17 4.29 10.58 0.42
N GLY A 18 4.69 9.33 0.16
CA GLY A 18 4.92 8.31 1.19
C GLY A 18 3.67 7.70 1.83
N SER A 19 2.47 8.17 1.45
CA SER A 19 1.24 7.53 1.91
C SER A 19 0.92 6.25 1.12
N LEU A 20 0.26 5.33 1.79
CA LEU A 20 -0.26 4.11 1.23
C LEU A 20 -1.79 4.14 1.27
N ARG A 21 -2.45 3.81 0.16
CA ARG A 21 -3.91 3.73 0.07
C ARG A 21 -4.35 2.28 -0.11
N LEU A 22 -5.31 1.85 0.70
CA LEU A 22 -5.94 0.54 0.61
C LEU A 22 -7.38 0.68 0.13
N TYR A 23 -7.72 -0.02 -0.95
CA TYR A 23 -9.04 -0.03 -1.55
C TYR A 23 -9.67 -1.42 -1.45
N ASN A 24 -10.99 -1.47 -1.28
CA ASN A 24 -11.74 -2.69 -1.52
C ASN A 24 -11.70 -3.05 -3.01
N CYS A 25 -11.49 -4.33 -3.29
CA CYS A 25 -11.39 -4.89 -4.63
C CYS A 25 -12.58 -5.83 -4.89
N PRO A 26 -13.28 -5.70 -6.04
CA PRO A 26 -12.99 -4.82 -7.16
C PRO A 26 -13.37 -3.36 -6.90
N THR A 27 -12.48 -2.45 -7.26
CA THR A 27 -12.75 -1.01 -7.21
C THR A 27 -13.50 -0.59 -8.48
N ARG A 28 -14.79 -0.26 -8.35
CA ARG A 28 -15.68 0.04 -9.49
C ARG A 28 -15.85 1.52 -9.81
N SER A 29 -15.22 2.41 -9.02
CA SER A 29 -15.37 3.85 -9.16
C SER A 29 -14.04 4.56 -8.90
N THR A 30 -13.79 5.62 -9.65
CA THR A 30 -12.65 6.53 -9.43
C THR A 30 -12.79 7.34 -8.14
N LYS A 31 -13.99 7.39 -7.57
CA LYS A 31 -14.31 8.04 -6.28
C LYS A 31 -14.45 7.02 -5.13
N ALA A 32 -14.01 5.78 -5.34
CA ALA A 32 -14.04 4.79 -4.26
C ALA A 32 -13.25 5.28 -3.05
N GLY A 33 -13.84 5.12 -1.86
CA GLY A 33 -13.14 5.39 -0.61
C GLY A 33 -11.93 4.48 -0.45
N PHE A 34 -10.98 4.92 0.37
CA PHE A 34 -9.79 4.17 0.72
C PHE A 34 -9.44 4.39 2.19
N HIS A 35 -8.73 3.42 2.76
CA HIS A 35 -8.02 3.63 4.00
C HIS A 35 -6.61 4.14 3.70
N ALA A 36 -6.16 5.16 4.44
CA ALA A 36 -4.83 5.74 4.26
C ALA A 36 -3.92 5.31 5.42
N LEU A 37 -2.79 4.71 5.08
CA LEU A 37 -1.71 4.40 6.00
C LEU A 37 -0.57 5.38 5.75
N THR A 38 -0.02 5.94 6.81
CA THR A 38 1.03 6.96 6.76
C THR A 38 2.22 6.53 7.58
N GLY A 39 3.42 6.86 7.13
CA GLY A 39 4.61 6.79 7.96
C GLY A 39 5.91 6.88 7.18
N HIS A 40 5.95 6.42 5.92
CA HIS A 40 7.05 6.79 5.03
C HIS A 40 7.00 8.30 4.78
N ALA A 41 8.14 8.96 4.94
CA ALA A 41 8.38 10.37 4.62
C ALA A 41 8.65 10.57 3.11
N HIS A 42 9.04 9.51 2.39
CA HIS A 42 9.38 9.59 0.97
C HIS A 42 8.52 8.69 0.09
N ALA A 43 8.60 8.91 -1.23
CA ALA A 43 7.89 8.14 -2.24
C ALA A 43 8.10 6.63 -2.05
N ILE A 44 6.98 5.90 -2.02
CA ILE A 44 7.00 4.44 -1.92
C ILE A 44 7.55 3.86 -3.22
N SER A 45 8.63 3.08 -3.09
CA SER A 45 9.41 2.45 -4.16
C SER A 45 9.28 0.93 -4.21
N GLY A 46 8.84 0.30 -3.11
CA GLY A 46 8.59 -1.13 -2.96
C GLY A 46 7.21 -1.40 -2.33
N LEU A 47 6.47 -2.38 -2.88
CA LEU A 47 5.18 -2.86 -2.36
C LEU A 47 5.03 -4.35 -2.63
N ALA A 48 4.92 -5.17 -1.58
CA ALA A 48 4.71 -6.61 -1.72
C ALA A 48 3.91 -7.20 -0.57
N TYR A 49 2.90 -8.02 -0.88
CA TYR A 49 2.25 -8.85 0.13
C TYR A 49 3.11 -10.09 0.43
N VAL A 50 3.27 -10.38 1.72
CA VAL A 50 3.91 -11.59 2.25
C VAL A 50 2.89 -12.25 3.17
N GLY A 51 2.14 -13.24 2.65
CA GLY A 51 0.97 -13.76 3.34
C GLY A 51 -0.14 -12.71 3.45
N SER A 52 -0.66 -12.48 4.66
CA SER A 52 -1.64 -11.42 4.94
C SER A 52 -1.02 -10.02 5.00
N ASP A 53 0.28 -9.96 5.26
CA ASP A 53 0.94 -8.72 5.64
C ASP A 53 1.48 -8.00 4.42
N LEU A 54 1.51 -6.68 4.49
CA LEU A 54 2.05 -5.85 3.43
C LEU A 54 3.41 -5.30 3.85
N ILE A 55 4.42 -5.46 2.99
CA ILE A 55 5.73 -4.84 3.16
C ILE A 55 5.87 -3.67 2.20
N THR A 56 6.34 -2.53 2.71
CA THR A 56 6.61 -1.33 1.92
C THR A 56 8.03 -0.82 2.11
N ALA A 57 8.58 -0.27 1.03
CA ALA A 57 9.88 0.40 0.98
C ALA A 57 9.71 1.80 0.37
N ALA A 58 10.54 2.75 0.77
CA ALA A 58 10.59 4.08 0.17
C ALA A 58 11.98 4.38 -0.42
N VAL A 59 12.03 5.22 -1.47
CA VAL A 59 13.24 5.47 -2.28
C VAL A 59 14.44 5.95 -1.45
N LEU A 60 14.20 6.84 -0.49
CA LEU A 60 15.24 7.57 0.24
C LEU A 60 15.29 7.21 1.72
N GLU A 61 14.68 6.09 2.08
CA GLU A 61 14.63 5.64 3.48
C GLU A 61 15.50 4.42 3.70
N SER A 62 16.12 4.38 4.88
CA SER A 62 16.82 3.19 5.38
C SER A 62 15.88 2.23 6.12
N SER A 63 14.57 2.43 6.00
CA SER A 63 13.53 1.65 6.67
C SER A 63 12.57 0.98 5.70
N LEU A 64 12.11 -0.20 6.09
CA LEU A 64 10.98 -0.92 5.51
C LEU A 64 9.88 -1.00 6.56
N PHE A 65 8.63 -0.88 6.15
CA PHE A 65 7.48 -1.05 7.04
C PHE A 65 6.73 -2.34 6.72
N GLN A 66 6.29 -3.01 7.79
CA GLN A 66 5.35 -4.11 7.72
C GLN A 66 4.02 -3.65 8.31
N TRP A 67 2.94 -3.87 7.56
CA TRP A 67 1.58 -3.55 7.95
C TRP A 67 0.82 -4.84 8.19
N CYS A 68 0.49 -5.09 9.46
CA CYS A 68 -0.34 -6.20 9.88
C CYS A 68 -1.83 -5.85 9.73
N SER A 69 -2.62 -6.85 9.34
CA SER A 69 -4.09 -6.80 9.36
C SER A 69 -4.64 -6.84 10.77
#